data_AF-A0A2V8C273-F1
#
_entry.id   AF-A0A2V8C273-F1
#
_cell.length_a   1.000
_cell.length_b   1.000
_cell.length_c   1.000
_cell.angle_alpha   90.00
_cell.angle_beta   90.00
_cell.angle_gamma   90.00
#
_symmetry.space_group_name_H-M   'P 1'
#
loop_
_entity.id
_entity.type
_entity.pdbx_description
1 polymer ?
#
loop_
_entity_poly.entity_id
_entity_poly.type
_entity_poly.pdbx_seq_one_letter_code
_entity_poly.pdbx_strand_id
1 'polypeptide(L)'
;MTLPNPATSSTSTPHARTASRRSIPMRRCAGPPLPAVGCCCLPSIGSRPTPPSATPSRSGRPGGSGRLGRVGRVGQVGRVGQVGLGFMCPICCGRKVVVRRFDSLVHVTRDGRWMNRRSDASHARLMLELDRAAIARACLVGLPGVVDNQYVLECAVASNGRLVPIAGLDPSRCPHDDAVLEEVAAIAGDGFAGIKLHPRLNGYDPVGAPCLQAIRAASKHRLIVFLDTLFRQRPHATGHAADIVDRVAHECAGAAIVLLHAGGAALLELAEIVRLHPTLVLDLSFTLMHYEGSSLDTDIRWVMRRLDERIVIGSDMPEYTPADAFARAEHLAEGLPAGKWANIAYGNLARLFPAD
;
A
#
# COMPACT_ATOMS: atom_id res chain seq x y z
N MET A 1 -34.63 -7.66 -55.15
CA MET A 1 -34.07 -8.92 -54.64
C MET A 1 -34.33 -8.98 -53.15
N THR A 2 -34.87 -10.11 -52.75
CA THR A 2 -35.68 -10.39 -51.55
C THR A 2 -34.85 -10.54 -50.29
N LEU A 3 -35.28 -9.86 -49.21
CA LEU A 3 -34.90 -10.15 -47.82
C LEU A 3 -35.83 -11.23 -47.26
N PRO A 4 -35.35 -12.16 -46.41
CA PRO A 4 -36.23 -12.97 -45.58
C PRO A 4 -36.29 -12.42 -44.14
N ASN A 5 -37.52 -12.26 -43.68
CA ASN A 5 -37.90 -12.29 -42.27
C ASN A 5 -38.05 -13.78 -41.88
N PRO A 6 -37.86 -14.19 -40.60
CA PRO A 6 -39.08 -14.52 -39.88
C PRO A 6 -39.07 -14.32 -38.35
N ALA A 7 -40.27 -13.96 -37.89
CA ALA A 7 -41.04 -14.56 -36.79
C ALA A 7 -40.63 -14.35 -35.32
N THR A 8 -41.43 -13.46 -34.72
CA THR A 8 -41.96 -13.49 -33.36
C THR A 8 -42.49 -14.86 -32.91
N SER A 9 -42.22 -15.23 -31.65
CA SER A 9 -43.16 -16.04 -30.87
C SER A 9 -43.15 -15.61 -29.40
N SER A 10 -44.35 -15.33 -28.91
CA SER A 10 -44.72 -14.96 -27.55
C SER A 10 -45.41 -16.15 -26.88
N THR A 11 -45.12 -16.40 -25.60
CA THR A 11 -45.99 -17.15 -24.65
C THR A 11 -45.47 -16.84 -23.24
N SER A 12 -46.12 -15.94 -22.50
CA SER A 12 -47.17 -16.19 -21.51
C SER A 12 -46.68 -16.84 -20.20
N THR A 13 -46.62 -16.00 -19.17
CA THR A 13 -46.57 -16.30 -17.74
C THR A 13 -47.75 -17.17 -17.27
N PRO A 14 -47.60 -17.83 -16.10
CA PRO A 14 -48.56 -17.52 -15.04
C PRO A 14 -47.95 -17.32 -13.64
N HIS A 15 -48.81 -16.73 -12.82
CA HIS A 15 -48.64 -16.11 -11.52
C HIS A 15 -48.20 -17.00 -10.35
N ALA A 16 -47.41 -16.36 -9.48
CA ALA A 16 -47.54 -16.22 -8.03
C ALA A 16 -47.80 -17.45 -7.14
N ARG A 17 -46.88 -17.67 -6.18
CA ARG A 17 -47.24 -17.98 -4.80
C ARG A 17 -46.35 -17.23 -3.81
N THR A 18 -47.03 -16.43 -3.00
CA THR A 18 -46.62 -15.80 -1.76
C THR A 18 -46.33 -16.84 -0.68
N ALA A 19 -45.29 -16.65 0.14
CA ALA A 19 -45.31 -17.04 1.55
C ALA A 19 -44.14 -16.45 2.35
N SER A 20 -44.52 -15.67 3.37
CA SER A 20 -43.96 -15.73 4.73
C SER A 20 -42.53 -15.23 4.96
N ARG A 21 -42.43 -13.91 5.20
CA ARG A 21 -41.48 -13.32 6.15
C ARG A 21 -41.55 -14.05 7.50
N ARG A 22 -40.47 -14.74 7.90
CA ARG A 22 -40.21 -15.05 9.30
C ARG A 22 -39.09 -14.15 9.79
N SER A 23 -39.48 -13.26 10.69
CA SER A 23 -38.63 -12.43 11.54
C SER A 23 -37.76 -13.32 12.42
N ILE A 24 -36.44 -13.19 12.26
CA ILE A 24 -35.46 -13.77 13.18
C ILE A 24 -35.26 -12.74 14.31
N PRO A 25 -35.46 -13.10 15.59
CA PRO A 25 -35.29 -12.18 16.71
C PRO A 25 -33.80 -11.87 16.93
N MET A 26 -33.47 -10.57 16.96
CA MET A 26 -32.22 -10.04 17.48
C MET A 26 -32.03 -10.48 18.94
N ARG A 27 -31.10 -11.41 19.19
CA ARG A 27 -30.55 -11.61 20.53
C ARG A 27 -29.49 -10.53 20.78
N ARG A 28 -29.80 -9.62 21.70
CA ARG A 28 -28.81 -8.76 22.37
C ARG A 28 -27.97 -9.66 23.28
N CYS A 29 -26.73 -9.94 22.90
CA CYS A 29 -25.72 -10.41 23.84
C CYS A 29 -25.13 -9.20 24.55
N ALA A 30 -25.52 -9.00 25.80
CA ALA A 30 -24.82 -8.11 26.72
C ALA A 30 -23.48 -8.76 27.08
N GLY A 31 -22.39 -8.17 26.62
CA GLY A 31 -21.04 -8.50 27.09
C GLY A 31 -20.77 -7.85 28.46
N PRO A 32 -19.90 -8.46 29.29
CA PRO A 32 -19.57 -7.93 30.61
C PRO A 32 -18.79 -6.60 30.52
N PRO A 33 -18.86 -5.74 31.56
CA PRO A 33 -18.14 -4.48 31.57
C PRO A 33 -16.62 -4.70 31.62
N LEU A 34 -15.89 -4.00 30.76
CA LEU A 34 -14.43 -3.91 30.83
C LEU A 34 -14.02 -3.09 32.06
N PRO A 35 -12.89 -3.44 32.72
CA PRO A 35 -12.45 -2.77 33.94
C PRO A 35 -11.98 -1.35 33.67
N ALA A 36 -12.39 -0.45 34.56
CA ALA A 36 -11.94 0.93 34.62
C ALA A 36 -10.42 0.98 34.81
N VAL A 37 -9.70 1.50 33.83
CA VAL A 37 -8.34 1.98 34.04
C VAL A 37 -8.45 3.36 34.66
N GLY A 38 -8.40 3.39 35.99
CA GLY A 38 -8.24 4.62 36.75
C GLY A 38 -6.90 5.25 36.42
N CYS A 39 -6.93 6.46 35.88
CA CYS A 39 -5.80 7.37 35.97
C CYS A 39 -6.29 8.59 36.74
N CYS A 40 -5.81 8.68 37.98
CA CYS A 40 -6.00 9.80 38.88
C CYS A 40 -5.37 11.07 38.30
N CYS A 41 -5.87 12.20 38.81
CA CYS A 41 -5.30 13.54 38.77
C CYS A 41 -5.81 14.49 37.66
N LEU A 42 -6.95 15.12 37.95
CA LEU A 42 -7.07 16.59 37.90
C LEU A 42 -6.04 17.21 38.87
N PRO A 43 -5.47 18.42 38.63
CA PRO A 43 -6.29 19.64 38.59
C PRO A 43 -5.82 20.83 37.72
N SER A 44 -6.76 21.79 37.65
CA SER A 44 -6.60 23.26 37.68
C SER A 44 -5.94 24.01 36.51
N ILE A 45 -6.84 24.64 35.73
CA ILE A 45 -6.91 26.08 35.40
C ILE A 45 -5.77 26.94 35.99
N GLY A 46 -5.03 27.61 35.10
CA GLY A 46 -4.06 28.63 35.45
C GLY A 46 -3.70 29.48 34.23
N SER A 47 -4.48 30.53 34.01
CA SER A 47 -4.25 31.60 33.04
C SER A 47 -2.92 32.34 33.27
N ARG A 48 -2.14 32.59 32.21
CA ARG A 48 -1.15 33.67 32.17
C ARG A 48 -1.05 34.34 30.78
N PRO A 49 -0.69 35.63 30.75
CA PRO A 49 -0.96 36.53 29.63
C PRO A 49 0.20 36.65 28.64
N THR A 50 -0.15 37.05 27.41
CA THR A 50 0.76 37.53 26.36
C THR A 50 1.22 38.97 26.61
N PRO A 51 2.43 39.32 26.14
CA PRO A 51 2.69 40.67 25.65
C PRO A 51 3.29 40.67 24.23
N PRO A 52 3.37 41.85 23.57
CA PRO A 52 3.11 41.97 22.14
C PRO A 52 4.36 42.11 21.24
N SER A 53 4.04 42.04 19.94
CA SER A 53 4.78 42.36 18.73
C SER A 53 5.77 43.53 18.77
N ALA A 54 6.88 43.39 18.04
CA ALA A 54 7.55 44.51 17.37
C ALA A 54 8.31 44.04 16.11
N THR A 55 7.81 44.42 14.94
CA THR A 55 8.60 44.66 13.73
C THR A 55 9.37 45.98 13.86
N PRO A 56 10.50 46.16 13.17
CA PRO A 56 10.42 47.04 12.01
C PRO A 56 11.25 46.62 10.78
N SER A 57 10.73 47.10 9.66
CA SER A 57 11.27 47.23 8.30
C SER A 57 12.64 47.93 8.21
N ARG A 58 13.43 47.58 7.17
CA ARG A 58 14.09 48.49 6.18
C ARG A 58 14.99 47.63 5.26
N SER A 59 14.66 47.49 3.97
CA SER A 59 15.08 48.32 2.82
C SER A 59 16.60 48.30 2.53
N GLY A 60 16.99 47.75 1.37
CA GLY A 60 18.32 47.97 0.79
C GLY A 60 18.81 46.87 -0.17
N ARG A 61 18.47 46.98 -1.46
CA ARG A 61 19.29 46.51 -2.60
C ARG A 61 20.14 47.72 -3.09
N PRO A 62 21.14 47.63 -4.00
CA PRO A 62 21.53 46.50 -4.88
C PRO A 62 23.05 46.26 -5.04
N GLY A 63 23.40 45.19 -5.78
CA GLY A 63 24.47 45.24 -6.80
C GLY A 63 25.88 44.79 -6.37
N GLY A 64 26.41 43.77 -7.05
CA GLY A 64 27.80 43.36 -6.93
C GLY A 64 28.14 42.09 -7.69
N SER A 65 28.29 42.20 -9.01
CA SER A 65 28.86 41.19 -9.90
C SER A 65 30.32 40.90 -9.56
N GLY A 66 30.71 39.62 -9.44
CA GLY A 66 32.09 39.24 -9.16
C GLY A 66 32.41 37.78 -9.49
N ARG A 67 32.83 37.57 -10.75
CA ARG A 67 33.73 36.56 -11.34
C ARG A 67 33.93 35.17 -10.68
N LEU A 68 33.84 34.19 -11.60
CA LEU A 68 34.40 32.84 -11.53
C LEU A 68 35.86 32.79 -11.02
N GLY A 69 36.10 31.86 -10.09
CA GLY A 69 37.41 31.30 -9.78
C GLY A 69 37.26 29.78 -9.56
N ARG A 70 37.92 29.00 -10.40
CA ARG A 70 38.09 27.55 -10.27
C ARG A 70 39.03 27.20 -9.11
N VAL A 71 38.96 25.91 -8.74
CA VAL A 71 40.01 25.02 -8.18
C VAL A 71 39.74 24.57 -6.74
N GLY A 72 39.60 23.26 -6.54
CA GLY A 72 39.78 22.64 -5.21
C GLY A 72 39.16 21.26 -5.01
N ARG A 73 39.89 20.22 -5.42
CA ARG A 73 40.08 18.88 -4.81
C ARG A 73 38.93 18.15 -4.06
N VAL A 74 38.75 16.90 -4.49
CA VAL A 74 38.72 15.63 -3.71
C VAL A 74 38.16 15.73 -2.28
N GLY A 75 36.92 15.27 -2.11
CA GLY A 75 36.31 14.95 -0.81
C GLY A 75 35.89 13.49 -0.77
N GLN A 76 36.40 12.76 0.22
CA GLN A 76 36.06 11.37 0.53
C GLN A 76 34.56 11.20 0.78
N VAL A 77 34.02 10.06 0.34
CA VAL A 77 32.69 9.57 0.71
C VAL A 77 32.71 9.23 2.20
N GLY A 78 32.22 10.17 3.01
CA GLY A 78 31.94 9.94 4.43
C GLY A 78 30.75 9.00 4.57
N ARG A 79 30.90 7.96 5.41
CA ARG A 79 29.82 7.10 5.85
C ARG A 79 28.69 7.95 6.45
N VAL A 80 27.51 7.88 5.87
CA VAL A 80 26.29 8.38 6.50
C VAL A 80 25.99 7.46 7.67
N GLY A 81 26.26 7.93 8.89
CA GLY A 81 25.75 7.29 10.10
C GLY A 81 24.22 7.43 10.09
N GLN A 82 23.51 6.31 10.21
CA GLN A 82 22.07 6.30 10.46
C GLN A 82 21.78 7.06 11.76
N VAL A 83 21.29 8.29 11.65
CA VAL A 83 20.63 8.97 12.75
C VAL A 83 19.16 8.63 12.63
N GLY A 84 18.73 7.52 13.24
CA GLY A 84 17.32 7.24 13.42
C GLY A 84 16.68 8.37 14.23
N LEU A 85 15.85 9.19 13.57
CA LEU A 85 15.03 10.23 14.17
C LEU A 85 14.00 9.54 15.07
N GLY A 86 14.33 9.43 16.36
CA GLY A 86 13.42 8.94 17.36
C GLY A 86 12.41 10.02 17.72
N PHE A 87 11.12 9.72 17.64
CA PHE A 87 10.08 10.60 18.15
C PHE A 87 10.16 10.68 19.67
N MET A 88 10.32 11.88 20.21
CA MET A 88 10.35 12.14 21.65
C MET A 88 8.91 12.23 22.17
N CYS A 89 8.51 11.30 23.05
CA CYS A 89 7.24 11.38 23.75
C CYS A 89 7.35 12.44 24.88
N PRO A 90 6.51 13.48 24.91
CA PRO A 90 6.61 14.53 25.94
C PRO A 90 6.11 14.09 27.32
N ILE A 91 5.58 12.87 27.48
CA ILE A 91 4.95 12.38 28.71
C ILE A 91 5.76 11.23 29.35
N CYS A 92 6.68 10.58 28.62
CA CYS A 92 7.35 9.37 29.07
C CYS A 92 8.87 9.48 28.88
N CYS A 93 9.59 9.86 29.94
CA CYS A 93 10.98 9.49 30.25
C CYS A 93 11.87 9.05 29.07
N GLY A 94 12.20 9.96 28.14
CA GLY A 94 13.39 9.94 27.29
C GLY A 94 13.70 8.69 26.44
N ARG A 95 12.86 7.65 26.43
CA ARG A 95 13.07 6.44 25.62
C ARG A 95 12.60 6.71 24.21
N LYS A 96 13.51 6.59 23.23
CA LYS A 96 13.13 6.52 21.81
C LYS A 96 12.11 5.40 21.64
N VAL A 97 10.91 5.73 21.20
CA VAL A 97 9.94 4.71 20.77
C VAL A 97 10.48 4.11 19.48
N VAL A 98 11.06 2.92 19.57
CA VAL A 98 11.46 2.16 18.38
C VAL A 98 10.18 1.61 17.77
N VAL A 99 9.72 2.25 16.70
CA VAL A 99 8.56 1.77 15.94
C VAL A 99 9.01 0.58 15.10
N ARG A 100 8.35 -0.57 15.30
CA ARG A 100 8.55 -1.73 14.41
C ARG A 100 8.21 -1.31 12.98
N ARG A 101 8.89 -1.89 12.00
CA ARG A 101 8.66 -1.61 10.57
C ARG A 101 8.17 -2.87 9.86
N PHE A 102 7.17 -2.71 8.99
CA PHE A 102 6.66 -3.77 8.13
C PHE A 102 6.63 -3.20 6.70
N ASP A 103 7.42 -3.77 5.81
CA ASP A 103 7.50 -3.35 4.41
C ASP A 103 6.39 -4.02 3.58
N SER A 104 5.53 -3.23 2.92
CA SER A 104 4.41 -3.75 2.12
C SER A 104 4.82 -4.29 0.75
N LEU A 105 6.03 -4.03 0.25
CA LEU A 105 6.38 -4.46 -1.10
C LEU A 105 7.88 -4.70 -1.27
N VAL A 106 8.25 -5.97 -1.35
CA VAL A 106 9.57 -6.41 -1.79
C VAL A 106 9.46 -7.56 -2.79
N HIS A 107 10.47 -7.70 -3.62
CA HIS A 107 10.56 -8.72 -4.68
C HIS A 107 11.88 -9.48 -4.60
N VAL A 108 11.86 -10.71 -5.13
CA VAL A 108 13.05 -11.53 -5.38
C VAL A 108 12.97 -12.18 -6.74
N THR A 109 14.11 -12.57 -7.30
CA THR A 109 14.18 -13.45 -8.48
C THR A 109 15.15 -14.59 -8.23
N ARG A 110 14.89 -15.74 -8.89
CA ARG A 110 15.66 -16.97 -8.67
C ARG A 110 17.12 -16.82 -9.10
N ASP A 111 17.39 -16.03 -10.14
CA ASP A 111 18.73 -15.76 -10.65
C ASP A 111 19.38 -14.50 -10.04
N GLY A 112 18.66 -13.81 -9.14
CA GLY A 112 19.09 -12.57 -8.50
C GLY A 112 19.15 -11.35 -9.44
N ARG A 113 18.65 -11.45 -10.68
CA ARG A 113 18.65 -10.33 -11.63
C ARG A 113 17.30 -9.64 -11.66
N TRP A 114 17.30 -8.32 -11.51
CA TRP A 114 16.10 -7.51 -11.68
C TRP A 114 15.86 -7.08 -13.14
N MET A 115 14.65 -6.60 -13.43
CA MET A 115 14.24 -6.14 -14.78
C MET A 115 15.12 -5.00 -15.32
N ASN A 116 15.65 -4.14 -14.43
CA ASN A 116 16.58 -3.07 -14.80
C ASN A 116 18.02 -3.57 -15.08
N ARG A 117 18.28 -4.88 -14.91
CA ARG A 117 19.56 -5.60 -15.08
C ARG A 117 20.72 -5.14 -14.20
N ARG A 118 20.49 -4.21 -13.28
CA ARG A 118 21.52 -3.61 -12.42
C ARG A 118 21.31 -3.97 -10.95
N SER A 119 20.06 -4.08 -10.52
CA SER A 119 19.73 -4.41 -9.13
C SER A 119 19.86 -5.91 -8.86
N ASP A 120 20.42 -6.22 -7.69
CA ASP A 120 20.47 -7.57 -7.12
C ASP A 120 19.15 -7.87 -6.41
N ALA A 121 18.38 -8.78 -7.02
CA ALA A 121 17.08 -9.25 -6.55
C ALA A 121 17.17 -10.61 -5.82
N SER A 122 18.36 -11.01 -5.36
CA SER A 122 18.52 -12.29 -4.68
C SER A 122 17.87 -12.28 -3.29
N HIS A 123 17.38 -13.43 -2.84
CA HIS A 123 16.85 -13.62 -1.49
C HIS A 123 17.87 -13.24 -0.40
N ALA A 124 19.15 -13.62 -0.58
CA ALA A 124 20.21 -13.28 0.37
C ALA A 124 20.39 -11.76 0.51
N ARG A 125 20.34 -11.03 -0.61
CA ARG A 125 20.41 -9.57 -0.62
C ARG A 125 19.19 -8.96 0.08
N LEU A 126 17.99 -9.46 -0.20
CA LEU A 126 16.77 -9.01 0.47
C LEU A 126 16.90 -9.13 2.00
N MET A 127 17.26 -10.30 2.51
CA MET A 127 17.35 -10.53 3.96
C MET A 127 18.35 -9.59 4.64
N LEU A 128 19.51 -9.35 4.01
CA LEU A 128 20.51 -8.40 4.49
C LEU A 128 19.98 -6.96 4.57
N GLU A 129 19.21 -6.53 3.57
CA GLU A 129 18.64 -5.18 3.55
C GLU A 129 17.50 -5.00 4.55
N LEU A 130 16.68 -6.04 4.76
CA LEU A 130 15.68 -6.03 5.84
C LEU A 130 16.34 -5.91 7.22
N ASP A 131 17.49 -6.56 7.45
CA ASP A 131 18.25 -6.41 8.70
C ASP A 131 18.82 -5.00 8.86
N ARG A 132 19.47 -4.47 7.82
CA ARG A 132 20.03 -3.11 7.81
C ARG A 132 19.00 -2.03 8.10
N ALA A 133 17.76 -2.23 7.63
CA ALA A 133 16.66 -1.31 7.82
C ALA A 133 15.78 -1.64 9.05
N ALA A 134 16.16 -2.63 9.85
CA ALA A 134 15.39 -3.10 11.01
C ALA A 134 13.91 -3.43 10.68
N ILE A 135 13.67 -3.98 9.49
CA ILE A 135 12.34 -4.41 9.04
C ILE A 135 11.98 -5.72 9.73
N ALA A 136 10.90 -5.69 10.50
CA ALA A 136 10.44 -6.84 11.28
C ALA A 136 9.75 -7.88 10.40
N ARG A 137 8.97 -7.45 9.39
CA ARG A 137 8.30 -8.31 8.41
C ARG A 137 8.20 -7.60 7.06
N ALA A 138 8.08 -8.35 5.98
CA ALA A 138 7.85 -7.78 4.65
C ALA A 138 6.86 -8.63 3.84
N CYS A 139 6.07 -8.02 2.96
CA CYS A 139 5.28 -8.76 1.98
C CYS A 139 6.19 -9.09 0.79
N LEU A 140 6.48 -10.38 0.59
CA LEU A 140 7.25 -10.87 -0.54
C LEU A 140 6.29 -11.12 -1.70
N VAL A 141 6.35 -10.26 -2.70
CA VAL A 141 5.33 -10.18 -3.74
C VAL A 141 5.85 -10.79 -5.04
N GLY A 142 5.14 -11.80 -5.54
CA GLY A 142 5.38 -12.40 -6.83
C GLY A 142 5.03 -11.46 -7.98
N LEU A 143 5.73 -11.62 -9.10
CA LEU A 143 5.50 -10.84 -10.31
C LEU A 143 5.49 -11.78 -11.52
N PRO A 144 4.33 -12.00 -12.16
CA PRO A 144 4.22 -12.91 -13.30
C PRO A 144 5.22 -12.57 -14.41
N GLY A 145 5.86 -13.60 -14.96
CA GLY A 145 6.90 -13.44 -15.99
C GLY A 145 8.27 -13.00 -15.48
N VAL A 146 8.41 -12.69 -14.19
CA VAL A 146 9.69 -12.30 -13.55
C VAL A 146 10.13 -13.32 -12.51
N VAL A 147 9.21 -13.84 -11.70
CA VAL A 147 9.49 -14.87 -10.70
C VAL A 147 8.32 -15.85 -10.60
N ASP A 148 8.63 -17.14 -10.43
CA ASP A 148 7.63 -18.18 -10.19
C ASP A 148 7.13 -18.16 -8.74
N ASN A 149 5.84 -18.46 -8.54
CA ASN A 149 5.23 -18.48 -7.21
C ASN A 149 5.89 -19.51 -6.28
N GLN A 150 6.35 -20.64 -6.82
CA GLN A 150 7.06 -21.65 -6.04
C GLN A 150 8.31 -21.07 -5.37
N TYR A 151 9.11 -20.26 -6.09
CA TYR A 151 10.27 -19.59 -5.50
C TYR A 151 9.89 -18.58 -4.42
N VAL A 152 8.80 -17.82 -4.61
CA VAL A 152 8.28 -16.89 -3.60
C VAL A 152 7.96 -17.64 -2.31
N LEU A 153 7.30 -18.80 -2.42
CA LEU A 153 6.97 -19.63 -1.27
C LEU A 153 8.22 -20.23 -0.60
N GLU A 154 9.17 -20.75 -1.39
CA GLU A 154 10.47 -21.26 -0.90
C GLU A 154 11.20 -20.20 -0.05
N CYS A 155 11.30 -18.97 -0.56
CA CYS A 155 11.89 -17.85 0.16
C CYS A 155 11.11 -17.46 1.42
N ALA A 156 9.77 -17.46 1.34
CA ALA A 156 8.93 -17.14 2.50
C ALA A 156 9.10 -18.16 3.63
N VAL A 157 9.12 -19.45 3.31
CA VAL A 157 9.39 -20.54 4.27
C VAL A 157 10.78 -20.39 4.88
N ALA A 158 11.80 -20.14 4.05
CA ALA A 158 13.18 -19.95 4.52
C ALA A 158 13.35 -18.73 5.44
N SER A 159 12.43 -17.77 5.40
CA SER A 159 12.46 -16.56 6.24
C SER A 159 11.92 -16.76 7.66
N ASN A 160 11.40 -17.96 8.00
CA ASN A 160 10.83 -18.30 9.30
C ASN A 160 9.72 -17.30 9.74
N GLY A 161 8.77 -17.03 8.85
CA GLY A 161 7.61 -16.16 9.11
C GLY A 161 7.87 -14.66 8.98
N ARG A 162 9.09 -14.25 8.61
CA ARG A 162 9.44 -12.83 8.39
C ARG A 162 8.84 -12.29 7.08
N LEU A 163 8.81 -13.11 6.04
CA LEU A 163 8.25 -12.76 4.73
C LEU A 163 6.84 -13.35 4.60
N VAL A 164 5.88 -12.50 4.24
CA VAL A 164 4.50 -12.89 3.94
C VAL A 164 4.40 -13.14 2.43
N PRO A 165 4.11 -14.37 1.99
CA PRO A 165 4.07 -14.70 0.57
C PRO A 165 2.80 -14.16 -0.09
N ILE A 166 2.96 -13.37 -1.16
CA ILE A 166 1.88 -12.87 -2.01
C ILE A 166 2.15 -13.40 -3.44
N ALA A 167 1.23 -14.19 -4.00
CA ALA A 167 1.42 -14.82 -5.30
C ALA A 167 1.26 -13.80 -6.44
N GLY A 168 2.09 -13.88 -7.47
CA GLY A 168 1.82 -13.20 -8.72
C GLY A 168 0.73 -13.92 -9.51
N LEU A 169 -0.28 -13.19 -10.01
CA LEU A 169 -1.33 -13.75 -10.86
C LEU A 169 -1.50 -12.91 -12.13
N ASP A 170 -1.47 -13.57 -13.28
CA ASP A 170 -1.85 -13.00 -14.56
C ASP A 170 -3.15 -13.63 -15.06
N PRO A 171 -4.31 -13.03 -14.75
CA PRO A 171 -5.61 -13.59 -15.11
C PRO A 171 -5.86 -13.58 -16.63
N SER A 172 -5.09 -12.80 -17.41
CA SER A 172 -5.23 -12.76 -18.86
C SER A 172 -4.71 -14.02 -19.56
N ARG A 173 -3.90 -14.82 -18.85
CA ARG A 173 -3.34 -16.08 -19.36
C ARG A 173 -4.20 -17.30 -19.01
N CYS A 174 -5.26 -17.12 -18.22
CA CYS A 174 -6.23 -18.17 -17.93
C CYS A 174 -7.09 -18.43 -19.18
N PRO A 175 -7.19 -19.68 -19.66
CA PRO A 175 -7.83 -19.99 -20.94
C PRO A 175 -9.36 -19.75 -20.96
N HIS A 176 -9.99 -19.74 -19.79
CA HIS A 176 -11.42 -19.47 -19.59
C HIS A 176 -11.68 -18.95 -18.18
N ASP A 177 -12.85 -18.37 -17.95
CA ASP A 177 -13.23 -17.73 -16.67
C ASP A 177 -13.09 -18.68 -15.46
N ASP A 178 -13.50 -19.95 -15.60
CA ASP A 178 -13.37 -20.93 -14.51
C ASP A 178 -11.90 -21.19 -14.12
N ALA A 179 -10.95 -21.05 -15.06
CA ALA A 179 -9.53 -21.25 -14.78
C ALA A 179 -8.96 -20.14 -13.88
N VAL A 180 -9.52 -18.92 -13.92
CA VAL A 180 -9.14 -17.86 -12.98
C VAL A 180 -9.55 -18.24 -11.55
N LEU A 181 -10.73 -18.84 -11.40
CA LEU A 181 -11.25 -19.26 -10.09
C LEU A 181 -10.42 -20.43 -9.52
N GLU A 182 -10.10 -21.40 -10.37
CA GLU A 182 -9.27 -22.56 -10.02
C GLU A 182 -7.86 -22.13 -9.61
N GLU A 183 -7.23 -21.22 -10.36
CA GLU A 183 -5.90 -20.71 -10.05
C GLU A 183 -5.88 -19.96 -8.70
N VAL A 184 -6.88 -19.11 -8.43
CA VAL A 184 -6.97 -18.41 -7.14
C VAL A 184 -7.21 -19.40 -5.98
N ALA A 185 -8.01 -20.45 -6.20
CA ALA A 185 -8.23 -21.49 -5.21
C ALA A 185 -6.94 -22.30 -4.94
N ALA A 186 -6.16 -22.60 -5.99
CA ALA A 186 -4.86 -23.25 -5.86
C ALA A 186 -3.87 -22.39 -5.07
N ILE A 187 -3.74 -21.10 -5.41
CA ILE A 187 -2.91 -20.15 -4.67
C ILE A 187 -3.29 -20.10 -3.18
N ALA A 188 -4.60 -20.11 -2.87
CA ALA A 188 -5.06 -20.15 -1.49
C ALA A 188 -4.68 -21.47 -0.78
N GLY A 189 -4.80 -22.60 -1.49
CA GLY A 189 -4.44 -23.93 -1.00
C GLY A 189 -2.95 -24.10 -0.72
N ASP A 190 -2.09 -23.42 -1.48
CA ASP A 190 -0.64 -23.43 -1.32
C ASP A 190 -0.14 -22.60 -0.12
N GLY A 191 -1.03 -21.84 0.53
CA GLY A 191 -0.71 -21.07 1.74
C GLY A 191 -0.25 -19.63 1.48
N PHE A 192 -0.51 -19.07 0.30
CA PHE A 192 -0.29 -17.64 0.07
C PHE A 192 -1.27 -16.79 0.88
N ALA A 193 -0.82 -15.62 1.34
CA ALA A 193 -1.67 -14.66 2.06
C ALA A 193 -2.41 -13.67 1.13
N GLY A 194 -2.04 -13.66 -0.15
CA GLY A 194 -2.60 -12.71 -1.11
C GLY A 194 -2.20 -12.99 -2.55
N ILE A 195 -2.76 -12.19 -3.47
CA ILE A 195 -2.39 -12.17 -4.89
C ILE A 195 -1.94 -10.77 -5.32
N LYS A 196 -1.00 -10.66 -6.26
CA LYS A 196 -0.60 -9.43 -6.96
C LYS A 196 -1.12 -9.48 -8.38
N LEU A 197 -1.83 -8.42 -8.74
CA LEU A 197 -2.31 -8.14 -10.08
C LEU A 197 -1.50 -6.97 -10.65
N HIS A 198 -0.96 -7.16 -11.85
CA HIS A 198 -0.15 -6.14 -12.52
C HIS A 198 -0.65 -5.84 -13.94
N PRO A 199 -1.79 -5.14 -14.11
CA PRO A 199 -2.41 -4.90 -15.41
C PRO A 199 -1.46 -4.29 -16.45
N ARG A 200 -0.62 -3.33 -16.05
CA ARG A 200 0.33 -2.65 -16.95
C ARG A 200 1.41 -3.56 -17.53
N LEU A 201 2.01 -4.45 -16.74
CA LEU A 201 3.09 -5.33 -17.22
C LEU A 201 2.54 -6.57 -17.93
N ASN A 202 1.36 -7.02 -17.54
CA ASN A 202 0.70 -8.17 -18.14
C ASN A 202 -0.21 -7.78 -19.32
N GLY A 203 -0.38 -6.48 -19.60
CA GLY A 203 -1.02 -5.97 -20.81
C GLY A 203 -2.54 -6.16 -20.86
N TYR A 204 -3.24 -6.15 -19.73
CA TYR A 204 -4.69 -6.34 -19.68
C TYR A 204 -5.43 -5.14 -19.07
N ASP A 205 -6.75 -5.09 -19.30
CA ASP A 205 -7.64 -4.07 -18.74
C ASP A 205 -7.89 -4.33 -17.23
N PRO A 206 -7.54 -3.40 -16.32
CA PRO A 206 -7.79 -3.57 -14.89
C PRO A 206 -9.27 -3.73 -14.51
N VAL A 207 -10.20 -3.30 -15.36
CA VAL A 207 -11.66 -3.50 -15.17
C VAL A 207 -12.24 -4.53 -16.13
N GLY A 208 -11.38 -5.32 -16.79
CA GLY A 208 -11.78 -6.47 -17.58
C GLY A 208 -12.27 -7.63 -16.72
N ALA A 209 -13.14 -8.48 -17.30
CA ALA A 209 -13.78 -9.59 -16.59
C ALA A 209 -12.78 -10.53 -15.86
N PRO A 210 -11.65 -10.95 -16.46
CA PRO A 210 -10.70 -11.83 -15.77
C PRO A 210 -10.09 -11.20 -14.51
N CYS A 211 -9.74 -9.90 -14.57
CA CYS A 211 -9.19 -9.17 -13.42
C CYS A 211 -10.22 -9.10 -12.29
N LEU A 212 -11.45 -8.68 -12.60
CA LEU A 212 -12.51 -8.55 -11.60
C LEU A 212 -12.94 -9.92 -11.01
N GLN A 213 -12.90 -10.99 -11.81
CA GLN A 213 -13.11 -12.36 -11.33
C GLN A 213 -12.02 -12.79 -10.36
N ALA A 214 -10.74 -12.52 -10.67
CA ALA A 214 -9.63 -12.82 -9.76
C ALA A 214 -9.78 -12.10 -8.41
N ILE A 215 -10.15 -10.81 -8.42
CA ILE A 215 -10.36 -10.03 -7.18
C ILE A 215 -11.53 -10.62 -6.36
N ARG A 216 -12.65 -10.95 -7.00
CA ARG A 216 -13.80 -11.57 -6.31
C ARG A 216 -13.47 -12.95 -5.76
N ALA A 217 -12.71 -13.75 -6.51
CA ALA A 217 -12.25 -15.07 -6.06
C ALA A 217 -11.31 -14.94 -4.85
N ALA A 218 -10.35 -14.01 -4.90
CA ALA A 218 -9.42 -13.75 -3.80
C ALA A 218 -10.16 -13.38 -2.51
N SER A 219 -11.18 -12.52 -2.62
CA SER A 219 -12.04 -12.15 -1.49
C SER A 219 -12.74 -13.37 -0.86
N LYS A 220 -13.26 -14.30 -1.66
CA LYS A 220 -13.90 -15.55 -1.16
C LYS A 220 -12.92 -16.42 -0.38
N HIS A 221 -11.66 -16.46 -0.80
CA HIS A 221 -10.58 -17.22 -0.14
C HIS A 221 -9.85 -16.41 0.95
N ARG A 222 -10.31 -15.20 1.28
CA ARG A 222 -9.69 -14.29 2.26
C ARG A 222 -8.25 -13.89 1.91
N LEU A 223 -7.90 -13.94 0.63
CA LEU A 223 -6.62 -13.46 0.12
C LEU A 223 -6.67 -11.92 -0.01
N ILE A 224 -5.60 -11.26 0.43
CA ILE A 224 -5.45 -9.81 0.22
C ILE A 224 -4.99 -9.56 -1.22
N VAL A 225 -5.65 -8.63 -1.92
CA VAL A 225 -5.28 -8.27 -3.29
C VAL A 225 -4.29 -7.11 -3.29
N PHE A 226 -3.18 -7.28 -3.99
CA PHE A 226 -2.21 -6.24 -4.27
C PHE A 226 -2.44 -5.79 -5.71
N LEU A 227 -3.07 -4.63 -5.90
CA LEU A 227 -3.36 -4.10 -7.23
C LEU A 227 -2.33 -3.04 -7.59
N ASP A 228 -1.56 -3.28 -8.65
CA ASP A 228 -0.74 -2.22 -9.25
C ASP A 228 -1.63 -1.10 -9.79
N THR A 229 -1.43 0.14 -9.30
CA THR A 229 -2.25 1.30 -9.71
C THR A 229 -1.57 2.22 -10.71
N LEU A 230 -0.37 1.85 -11.18
CA LEU A 230 0.29 2.55 -12.28
C LEU A 230 -0.19 1.95 -13.59
N PHE A 231 -1.36 2.36 -14.06
CA PHE A 231 -2.02 1.72 -15.21
C PHE A 231 -1.44 2.12 -16.57
N ARG A 232 -0.75 3.26 -16.68
CA ARG A 232 -0.26 3.81 -17.96
C ARG A 232 0.62 2.80 -18.70
N GLN A 233 0.16 2.33 -19.86
CA GLN A 233 0.83 1.31 -20.67
C GLN A 233 0.88 1.71 -22.15
N ARG A 234 1.79 1.09 -22.92
CA ARG A 234 1.96 1.36 -24.35
C ARG A 234 0.91 0.69 -25.25
N PRO A 235 0.50 -0.57 -25.02
CA PRO A 235 -0.37 -1.27 -25.98
C PRO A 235 -1.77 -0.68 -26.10
N HIS A 236 -2.29 -0.05 -25.04
CA HIS A 236 -3.68 0.40 -24.94
C HIS A 236 -3.79 1.77 -24.27
N ALA A 237 -4.80 2.55 -24.68
CA ALA A 237 -5.24 3.70 -23.90
C ALA A 237 -5.71 3.22 -22.52
N THR A 238 -5.42 4.00 -21.49
CA THR A 238 -5.76 3.63 -20.11
C THR A 238 -6.59 4.70 -19.45
N GLY A 239 -7.61 4.27 -18.70
CA GLY A 239 -8.43 5.16 -17.89
C GLY A 239 -7.62 5.91 -16.83
N HIS A 240 -8.25 6.89 -16.18
CA HIS A 240 -7.65 7.52 -15.02
C HIS A 240 -7.57 6.52 -13.86
N ALA A 241 -6.53 6.61 -13.03
CA ALA A 241 -6.34 5.66 -11.94
C ALA A 241 -7.49 5.71 -10.93
N ALA A 242 -8.00 6.91 -10.65
CA ALA A 242 -9.14 7.11 -9.76
C ALA A 242 -10.40 6.39 -10.29
N ASP A 243 -10.77 6.61 -11.57
CA ASP A 243 -11.94 5.98 -12.19
C ASP A 243 -11.86 4.44 -12.17
N ILE A 244 -10.66 3.91 -12.44
CA ILE A 244 -10.41 2.46 -12.43
C ILE A 244 -10.58 1.91 -11.01
N VAL A 245 -9.95 2.55 -10.02
CA VAL A 245 -10.00 2.09 -8.62
C VAL A 245 -11.40 2.22 -8.05
N ASP A 246 -12.13 3.31 -8.32
CA ASP A 246 -13.52 3.49 -7.88
C ASP A 246 -14.43 2.39 -8.45
N ARG A 247 -14.28 2.09 -9.74
CA ARG A 247 -15.00 0.99 -10.39
C ARG A 247 -14.67 -0.37 -9.78
N VAL A 248 -13.39 -0.67 -9.55
CA VAL A 248 -12.97 -1.92 -8.88
C VAL A 248 -13.56 -2.00 -7.47
N ALA A 249 -13.53 -0.91 -6.70
CA ALA A 249 -14.05 -0.86 -5.34
C ALA A 249 -15.56 -1.14 -5.28
N HIS A 250 -16.30 -0.69 -6.29
CA HIS A 250 -17.73 -0.94 -6.42
C HIS A 250 -18.03 -2.38 -6.89
N GLU A 251 -17.40 -2.84 -7.97
CA GLU A 251 -17.65 -4.16 -8.58
C GLU A 251 -17.09 -5.34 -7.77
N CYS A 252 -16.14 -5.06 -6.88
CA CYS A 252 -15.51 -6.03 -5.98
C CYS A 252 -15.70 -5.63 -4.51
N ALA A 253 -16.86 -5.06 -4.17
CA ALA A 253 -17.19 -4.65 -2.82
C ALA A 253 -16.93 -5.79 -1.81
N GLY A 254 -16.17 -5.49 -0.75
CA GLY A 254 -15.78 -6.45 0.29
C GLY A 254 -14.42 -7.10 0.08
N ALA A 255 -13.79 -6.96 -1.11
CA ALA A 255 -12.40 -7.35 -1.29
C ALA A 255 -11.48 -6.42 -0.49
N ALA A 256 -10.50 -7.01 0.22
CA ALA A 256 -9.43 -6.26 0.86
C ALA A 256 -8.31 -6.04 -0.16
N ILE A 257 -8.02 -4.77 -0.46
CA ILE A 257 -7.11 -4.40 -1.55
C ILE A 257 -6.06 -3.40 -1.06
N VAL A 258 -4.79 -3.76 -1.24
CA VAL A 258 -3.65 -2.85 -1.14
C VAL A 258 -3.40 -2.26 -2.52
N LEU A 259 -3.59 -0.94 -2.63
CA LEU A 259 -3.42 -0.15 -3.84
C LEU A 259 -1.94 0.25 -3.96
N LEU A 260 -1.17 -0.59 -4.65
CA LEU A 260 0.27 -0.43 -4.77
C LEU A 260 0.63 0.83 -5.54
N HIS A 261 1.61 1.55 -5.00
CA HIS A 261 2.12 2.82 -5.50
C HIS A 261 1.11 3.98 -5.41
N ALA A 262 -0.04 3.80 -4.75
CA ALA A 262 -1.03 4.82 -4.45
C ALA A 262 -1.38 5.75 -5.63
N GLY A 263 -1.41 5.22 -6.86
CA GLY A 263 -1.78 5.95 -8.08
C GLY A 263 -0.74 6.94 -8.58
N GLY A 264 0.46 6.98 -7.98
CA GLY A 264 1.50 7.95 -8.31
C GLY A 264 0.98 9.39 -8.19
N ALA A 265 0.98 10.13 -9.30
CA ALA A 265 0.48 11.50 -9.36
C ALA A 265 -1.01 11.64 -9.01
N ALA A 266 -1.81 10.57 -9.07
CA ALA A 266 -3.24 10.59 -8.73
C ALA A 266 -3.54 10.37 -7.23
N LEU A 267 -2.53 10.47 -6.36
CA LEU A 267 -2.59 10.14 -4.93
C LEU A 267 -3.81 10.73 -4.20
N LEU A 268 -4.09 12.03 -4.39
CA LEU A 268 -5.18 12.70 -3.66
C LEU A 268 -6.56 12.21 -4.10
N GLU A 269 -6.74 11.87 -5.39
CA GLU A 269 -8.00 11.32 -5.88
C GLU A 269 -8.23 9.91 -5.32
N LEU A 270 -7.18 9.08 -5.30
CA LEU A 270 -7.25 7.76 -4.68
C LEU A 270 -7.49 7.86 -3.17
N ALA A 271 -6.93 8.86 -2.50
CA ALA A 271 -7.17 9.10 -1.08
C ALA A 271 -8.65 9.35 -0.77
N GLU A 272 -9.37 10.09 -1.62
CA GLU A 272 -10.80 10.31 -1.44
C GLU A 272 -11.63 9.04 -1.68
N ILE A 273 -11.24 8.17 -2.62
CA ILE A 273 -11.87 6.86 -2.79
C ILE A 273 -11.63 5.96 -1.56
N VAL A 274 -10.38 5.86 -1.10
CA VAL A 274 -10.02 5.03 0.06
C VAL A 274 -10.74 5.44 1.34
N ARG A 275 -11.08 6.72 1.49
CA ARG A 275 -11.91 7.20 2.62
C ARG A 275 -13.31 6.61 2.64
N LEU A 276 -13.88 6.29 1.48
CA LEU A 276 -15.23 5.75 1.34
C LEU A 276 -15.24 4.21 1.43
N HIS A 277 -14.11 3.56 1.14
CA HIS A 277 -14.01 2.11 1.06
C HIS A 277 -13.04 1.56 2.12
N PRO A 278 -13.55 1.09 3.29
CA PRO A 278 -12.71 0.73 4.44
C PRO A 278 -11.82 -0.50 4.21
N THR A 279 -12.07 -1.27 3.15
CA THR A 279 -11.27 -2.44 2.76
C THR A 279 -10.09 -2.09 1.85
N LEU A 280 -9.96 -0.82 1.43
CA LEU A 280 -8.84 -0.33 0.64
C LEU A 280 -7.75 0.27 1.53
N VAL A 281 -6.50 0.07 1.14
CA VAL A 281 -5.32 0.64 1.78
C VAL A 281 -4.40 1.21 0.69
N LEU A 282 -3.91 2.43 0.89
CA LEU A 282 -2.89 3.03 0.03
C LEU A 282 -1.52 2.50 0.42
N ASP A 283 -0.77 2.00 -0.55
CA ASP A 283 0.63 1.67 -0.39
C ASP A 283 1.49 2.73 -1.08
N LEU A 284 2.43 3.33 -0.33
CA LEU A 284 3.30 4.39 -0.84
C LEU A 284 4.58 3.87 -1.50
N SER A 285 4.73 2.55 -1.67
CA SER A 285 5.91 1.97 -2.32
C SER A 285 6.14 2.54 -3.71
N PHE A 286 7.39 2.60 -4.16
CA PHE A 286 7.83 3.26 -5.39
C PHE A 286 7.57 4.78 -5.42
N THR A 287 6.31 5.22 -5.30
CA THR A 287 5.85 6.61 -5.37
C THR A 287 6.59 7.53 -4.39
N LEU A 288 6.84 7.06 -3.16
CA LEU A 288 7.58 7.79 -2.13
C LEU A 288 8.97 8.25 -2.62
N MET A 289 9.65 7.39 -3.37
CA MET A 289 11.01 7.61 -3.85
C MET A 289 11.02 8.23 -5.26
N HIS A 290 10.13 7.76 -6.13
CA HIS A 290 10.08 8.17 -7.53
C HIS A 290 9.74 9.65 -7.71
N TYR A 291 8.88 10.20 -6.84
CA TYR A 291 8.39 11.57 -6.92
C TYR A 291 9.06 12.50 -5.89
N GLU A 292 10.17 12.10 -5.30
CA GLU A 292 10.89 12.91 -4.31
C GLU A 292 11.20 14.32 -4.84
N GLY A 293 10.87 15.34 -4.03
CA GLY A 293 11.13 16.74 -4.35
C GLY A 293 10.07 17.39 -5.24
N SER A 294 9.06 16.65 -5.71
CA SER A 294 7.91 17.20 -6.41
C SER A 294 6.86 17.76 -5.43
N SER A 295 5.79 18.37 -5.96
CA SER A 295 4.64 18.79 -5.16
C SER A 295 3.98 17.63 -4.40
N LEU A 296 4.13 16.41 -4.91
CA LEU A 296 3.54 15.20 -4.33
C LEU A 296 4.04 14.93 -2.90
N ASP A 297 5.21 15.44 -2.51
CA ASP A 297 5.68 15.38 -1.12
C ASP A 297 4.68 16.01 -0.16
N THR A 298 4.08 17.15 -0.55
CA THR A 298 3.09 17.84 0.27
C THR A 298 1.81 17.01 0.39
N ASP A 299 1.44 16.33 -0.68
CA ASP A 299 0.27 15.46 -0.74
C ASP A 299 0.48 14.20 0.09
N ILE A 300 1.67 13.57 0.02
CA ILE A 300 2.07 12.44 0.87
C ILE A 300 1.98 12.84 2.35
N ARG A 301 2.57 13.98 2.73
CA ARG A 301 2.45 14.50 4.11
C ARG A 301 1.00 14.71 4.53
N TRP A 302 0.16 15.20 3.62
CA TRP A 302 -1.26 15.43 3.88
C TRP A 302 -2.01 14.12 4.10
N VAL A 303 -1.83 13.12 3.24
CA VAL A 303 -2.52 11.83 3.39
C VAL A 303 -2.04 11.12 4.65
N MET A 304 -0.75 11.11 4.97
CA MET A 304 -0.22 10.51 6.21
C MET A 304 -0.82 11.14 7.46
N ARG A 305 -1.08 12.46 7.45
CA ARG A 305 -1.76 13.15 8.57
C ARG A 305 -3.22 12.75 8.72
N ARG A 306 -3.92 12.44 7.62
CA ARG A 306 -5.38 12.32 7.59
C ARG A 306 -5.88 10.88 7.54
N LEU A 307 -5.10 9.98 6.96
CA LEU A 307 -5.47 8.60 6.65
C LEU A 307 -4.44 7.60 7.19
N ASP A 308 -3.85 7.88 8.35
CA ASP A 308 -2.78 7.06 8.93
C ASP A 308 -3.17 5.59 9.14
N GLU A 309 -4.46 5.29 9.31
CA GLU A 309 -4.97 3.92 9.44
C GLU A 309 -5.25 3.22 8.10
N ARG A 310 -5.00 3.89 6.97
CA ARG A 310 -5.26 3.42 5.60
C ARG A 310 -4.06 3.61 4.67
N ILE A 311 -2.86 3.79 5.23
CA ILE A 311 -1.61 4.00 4.49
C ILE A 311 -0.55 3.02 4.97
N VAL A 312 0.19 2.39 4.06
CA VAL A 312 1.34 1.53 4.38
C VAL A 312 2.58 1.99 3.62
N ILE A 313 3.75 1.61 4.13
CA ILE A 313 5.04 1.91 3.54
C ILE A 313 5.64 0.63 2.98
N GLY A 314 6.03 0.69 1.70
CA GLY A 314 6.82 -0.36 1.07
C GLY A 314 8.03 0.24 0.38
N SER A 315 9.07 -0.56 0.19
CA SER A 315 10.28 -0.10 -0.51
C SER A 315 10.22 -0.28 -2.01
N ASP A 316 9.46 -1.27 -2.49
CA ASP A 316 9.57 -1.77 -3.86
C ASP A 316 10.98 -2.31 -4.16
N MET A 317 11.65 -2.89 -3.14
CA MET A 317 12.94 -3.53 -3.32
C MET A 317 12.83 -4.64 -4.39
N PRO A 318 13.75 -4.73 -5.36
CA PRO A 318 15.09 -4.14 -5.41
C PRO A 318 15.22 -2.82 -6.21
N GLU A 319 14.12 -2.14 -6.49
CA GLU A 319 14.15 -0.81 -7.11
C GLU A 319 14.68 0.24 -6.11
N TYR A 320 14.18 0.22 -4.88
CA TYR A 320 14.70 1.01 -3.76
C TYR A 320 14.95 0.13 -2.53
N THR A 321 15.93 0.49 -1.70
CA THR A 321 16.19 -0.28 -0.48
C THR A 321 15.16 0.05 0.61
N PRO A 322 14.84 -0.90 1.52
CA PRO A 322 14.04 -0.61 2.70
C PRO A 322 14.63 0.49 3.59
N ALA A 323 15.96 0.61 3.65
CA ALA A 323 16.61 1.66 4.43
C ALA A 323 16.30 3.06 3.88
N ASP A 324 16.42 3.23 2.55
CA ASP A 324 16.16 4.51 1.89
C ASP A 324 14.67 4.86 1.95
N ALA A 325 13.79 3.89 1.64
CA ALA A 325 12.34 4.10 1.65
C ALA A 325 11.83 4.48 3.05
N PHE A 326 12.24 3.77 4.11
CA PHE A 326 11.80 4.12 5.46
C PHE A 326 12.42 5.41 5.98
N ALA A 327 13.67 5.73 5.62
CA ALA A 327 14.27 7.03 5.96
C ALA A 327 13.49 8.19 5.31
N ARG A 328 13.11 8.02 4.04
CA ARG A 328 12.28 8.98 3.32
C ARG A 328 10.88 9.13 3.94
N ALA A 329 10.25 8.01 4.27
CA ALA A 329 8.94 8.00 4.92
C ALA A 329 8.98 8.70 6.29
N GLU A 330 10.05 8.48 7.07
CA GLU A 330 10.26 9.15 8.35
C GLU A 330 10.43 10.67 8.20
N HIS A 331 11.19 11.11 7.20
CA HIS A 331 11.32 12.53 6.89
C HIS A 331 9.98 13.18 6.51
N LEU A 332 9.15 12.49 5.71
CA LEU A 332 7.81 12.97 5.37
C LEU A 332 6.84 12.88 6.57
N ALA A 333 7.08 11.97 7.51
CA ALA A 333 6.32 11.81 8.74
C ALA A 333 6.69 12.81 9.85
N GLU A 334 7.67 13.69 9.64
CA GLU A 334 8.10 14.65 10.66
C GLU A 334 6.91 15.47 11.21
N GLY A 335 6.79 15.51 12.54
CA GLY A 335 5.67 16.15 13.24
C GLY A 335 4.39 15.32 13.36
N LEU A 336 4.33 14.09 12.82
CA LEU A 336 3.22 13.19 13.10
C LEU A 336 3.22 12.69 14.55
N PRO A 337 2.03 12.53 15.18
CA PRO A 337 1.93 11.82 16.44
C PRO A 337 2.46 10.39 16.33
N ALA A 338 3.16 9.91 17.36
CA ALA A 338 3.78 8.58 17.36
C ALA A 338 2.80 7.43 17.05
N GLY A 339 1.55 7.52 17.50
CA GLY A 339 0.52 6.52 17.21
C GLY A 339 0.18 6.44 15.71
N LYS A 340 0.14 7.59 15.02
CA LYS A 340 -0.11 7.64 13.57
C LYS A 340 1.03 7.02 12.78
N TRP A 341 2.27 7.36 13.16
CA TRP A 341 3.44 6.73 12.56
C TRP A 341 3.47 5.22 12.80
N ALA A 342 3.13 4.77 14.01
CA ALA A 342 3.05 3.34 14.33
C ALA A 342 1.99 2.60 13.49
N ASN A 343 0.86 3.23 13.19
CA ASN A 343 -0.13 2.68 12.26
C ASN A 343 0.46 2.51 10.85
N ILE A 344 1.05 3.58 10.31
CA ILE A 344 1.58 3.63 8.94
C ILE A 344 2.75 2.65 8.75
N ALA A 345 3.72 2.66 9.68
CA ALA A 345 4.95 1.90 9.55
C ALA A 345 4.80 0.40 9.86
N TYR A 346 3.71 -0.01 10.52
CA TYR A 346 3.54 -1.40 10.96
C TYR A 346 2.09 -1.82 11.17
N GLY A 347 1.34 -1.06 11.98
CA GLY A 347 0.05 -1.49 12.53
C GLY A 347 -0.97 -1.87 11.47
N ASN A 348 -0.99 -1.15 10.34
CA ASN A 348 -1.93 -1.40 9.26
C ASN A 348 -1.65 -2.76 8.58
N LEU A 349 -0.40 -3.05 8.22
CA LEU A 349 -0.02 -4.35 7.65
C LEU A 349 -0.17 -5.49 8.66
N ALA A 350 0.13 -5.25 9.94
CA ALA A 350 -0.06 -6.26 10.98
C ALA A 350 -1.54 -6.64 11.18
N ARG A 351 -2.48 -5.74 10.90
CA ARG A 351 -3.93 -6.07 10.90
C ARG A 351 -4.36 -6.85 9.67
N LEU A 352 -3.73 -6.61 8.51
CA LEU A 352 -3.99 -7.38 7.29
C LEU A 352 -3.37 -8.78 7.36
N PHE A 353 -2.18 -8.88 7.96
CA PHE A 353 -1.41 -10.09 8.11
C PHE A 353 -1.03 -10.28 9.58
N PRO A 354 -1.93 -10.81 10.42
CA PRO A 354 -1.57 -11.14 11.79
C PRO A 354 -0.38 -12.10 11.81
N ALA A 355 0.40 -12.06 12.90
CA ALA A 355 1.33 -13.15 13.20
C ALA A 355 0.51 -14.26 13.86
N ASP A 356 0.80 -15.51 13.49
CA ASP A 356 0.18 -16.70 14.09
C ASP A 356 0.56 -16.87 15.56
#